data_AF-A0A951CES0-F1
#
_entry.id   AF-A0A951CES0-F1
#
_cell.length_a   1.000
_cell.length_b   1.000
_cell.length_c   1.000
_cell.angle_alpha   90.00
_cell.angle_beta   90.00
_cell.angle_gamma   90.00
#
_symmetry.space_group_name_H-M   'P 1'
#
loop_
_entity.id
_entity.type
_entity.pdbx_description
1 polymer ?
#
loop_
_entity_poly.entity_id
_entity_poly.type
_entity_poly.pdbx_seq_one_letter_code
_entity_poly.pdbx_strand_id
1 'polypeptide(L)'
;DLGSQYLEAMKLAGDYAYAGRDWVCARVVSLLGASILEEVHNHHNFAWLEEHGGRKLWVVRKGATPAFPGQKGFVGGSMGDVSVILEGVEHALGNETLYSTVHGAGRVMGRMEAKGKYNKTGECVRAGQGHAGDDAGMGHARERGTPRSRPR
;
A
#
# COMPACT_ATOMS: atom_id res chain seq x y z
N ASP A 1 -6.19 25.11 18.09
CA ASP A 1 -7.46 24.37 18.33
C ASP A 1 -7.30 22.91 17.89
N LEU A 2 -8.34 22.07 18.01
CA LEU A 2 -8.31 20.64 17.68
C LEU A 2 -7.92 20.33 16.23
N GLY A 3 -8.36 21.15 15.27
CA GLY A 3 -8.04 20.96 13.86
C GLY A 3 -6.54 21.14 13.61
N SER A 4 -5.96 22.18 14.20
CA SER A 4 -4.51 22.43 14.12
C SER A 4 -3.69 21.27 14.70
N GLN A 5 -4.08 20.75 15.86
CA GLN A 5 -3.41 19.60 16.49
C GLN A 5 -3.54 18.32 15.64
N TYR A 6 -4.70 18.08 15.03
CA TYR A 6 -4.89 16.96 14.11
C TYR A 6 -3.95 17.05 12.91
N LEU A 7 -3.81 18.23 12.31
CA LEU A 7 -2.92 18.44 11.17
C LEU A 7 -1.44 18.23 11.52
N GLU A 8 -1.01 18.72 12.69
CA GLU A 8 0.35 18.49 13.20
C GLU A 8 0.61 17.00 13.46
N ALA A 9 -0.33 16.31 14.12
CA ALA A 9 -0.22 14.87 14.37
C ALA A 9 -0.23 14.05 13.08
N MET A 10 -1.07 14.42 12.11
CA MET A 10 -1.10 13.80 10.78
C MET A 10 0.23 13.98 10.06
N LYS A 11 0.82 15.18 10.08
CA LYS A 11 2.14 15.45 9.50
C LYS A 11 3.22 14.57 10.14
N LEU A 12 3.27 14.53 11.47
CA LEU A 12 4.21 13.68 12.20
C LEU A 12 4.05 12.20 11.84
N ALA A 13 2.81 11.71 11.74
CA ALA A 13 2.53 10.33 11.32
C ALA A 13 2.97 10.06 9.87
N GLY A 14 2.87 11.06 8.99
CA GLY A 14 3.40 11.03 7.63
C GLY A 14 4.92 10.87 7.62
N ASP A 15 5.63 11.73 8.36
CA ASP A 15 7.09 11.71 8.47
C ASP A 15 7.58 10.36 9.05
N TYR A 16 6.91 9.86 10.09
CA TYR A 16 7.19 8.54 10.65
C TYR A 16 7.00 7.40 9.64
N ALA A 17 5.92 7.43 8.85
CA ALA A 17 5.67 6.44 7.83
C ALA A 17 6.71 6.50 6.70
N TYR A 18 7.20 7.70 6.37
CA TYR A 18 8.27 7.89 5.39
C TYR A 18 9.58 7.27 5.89
N ALA A 19 10.02 7.65 7.09
CA ALA A 19 11.23 7.12 7.71
C ALA A 19 11.23 5.58 7.83
N GLY A 20 10.07 5.00 8.16
CA GLY A 20 9.91 3.54 8.19
C GLY A 20 10.09 2.88 6.83
N ARG A 21 9.59 3.49 5.75
CA ARG A 21 9.78 2.99 4.38
C ARG A 21 11.24 3.10 3.94
N ASP A 22 11.88 4.24 4.18
CA ASP A 22 13.29 4.45 3.84
C ASP A 22 14.19 3.40 4.48
N TRP A 23 13.96 3.12 5.76
CA TRP A 23 14.72 2.11 6.48
C TRP A 23 14.55 0.71 5.86
N VAL A 24 13.32 0.34 5.50
CA VAL A 24 13.04 -0.95 4.85
C VAL A 24 13.69 -1.01 3.47
N CYS A 25 13.53 0.03 2.64
CA CYS A 25 14.13 0.11 1.31
C CYS A 25 15.66 0.01 1.38
N ALA A 26 16.30 0.79 2.25
CA ALA A 26 17.74 0.75 2.46
C ALA A 26 18.22 -0.64 2.90
N ARG A 27 17.46 -1.30 3.79
CA ARG A 27 17.78 -2.65 4.23
C ARG A 27 17.69 -3.67 3.10
N VAL A 28 16.66 -3.59 2.26
CA VAL A 28 16.47 -4.48 1.10
C VAL A 28 17.60 -4.26 0.09
N VAL A 29 17.91 -3.02 -0.26
CA VAL A 29 18.99 -2.68 -1.19
C VAL A 29 20.35 -3.20 -0.68
N SER A 30 20.63 -3.04 0.61
CA SER A 30 21.83 -3.59 1.23
C SER A 30 21.92 -5.12 1.13
N LEU A 31 20.80 -5.84 1.32
CA LEU A 31 20.75 -7.29 1.19
C LEU A 31 20.97 -7.75 -0.26
N LEU A 32 20.51 -6.97 -1.23
CA LEU A 32 20.69 -7.25 -2.66
C LEU A 32 22.08 -6.87 -3.18
N GLY A 33 22.88 -6.12 -2.41
CA GLY A 33 24.14 -5.54 -2.90
C GLY A 33 23.92 -4.54 -4.04
N ALA A 34 22.74 -3.92 -4.10
CA ALA A 34 22.33 -3.03 -5.17
C ALA A 34 22.53 -1.55 -4.79
N SER A 35 22.28 -0.66 -5.74
CA SER A 35 22.18 0.78 -5.54
C SER A 35 20.81 1.28 -5.98
N ILE A 36 20.25 2.24 -5.27
CA ILE A 36 18.99 2.91 -5.64
C ILE A 36 19.28 3.88 -6.78
N LEU A 37 18.54 3.78 -7.89
CA LEU A 37 18.64 4.68 -9.04
C LEU A 37 17.59 5.80 -9.00
N GLU A 38 16.39 5.46 -8.50
CA GLU A 38 15.26 6.36 -8.39
C GLU A 38 14.38 5.94 -7.21
N GLU A 39 13.80 6.91 -6.51
CA GLU A 39 12.84 6.71 -5.42
C GLU A 39 11.54 7.45 -5.73
N VAL A 40 10.41 6.75 -5.67
CA VAL A 40 9.08 7.33 -5.85
C VAL A 40 8.23 6.96 -4.63
N HIS A 41 7.75 7.97 -3.93
CA HIS A 41 7.01 7.83 -2.68
C HIS A 41 5.62 8.44 -2.80
N ASN A 42 4.61 7.77 -2.24
CA ASN A 42 3.26 8.29 -2.18
C ASN A 42 2.70 8.19 -0.76
N HIS A 43 1.93 9.19 -0.35
CA HIS A 43 0.94 9.01 0.70
C HIS A 43 -0.42 8.82 0.03
N HIS A 44 -1.10 7.71 0.32
CA HIS A 44 -2.43 7.43 -0.25
C HIS A 44 -3.57 7.59 0.75
N ASN A 45 -3.23 7.88 2.00
CA ASN A 45 -4.15 8.17 3.10
C ASN A 45 -3.61 9.40 3.85
N PHE A 46 -3.93 10.60 3.36
CA PHE A 46 -3.36 11.85 3.88
C PHE A 46 -4.18 13.06 3.43
N ALA A 47 -3.93 14.23 4.02
CA ALA A 47 -4.55 15.47 3.59
C ALA A 47 -3.51 16.57 3.34
N TRP A 48 -3.72 17.37 2.32
CA TRP A 48 -2.86 18.49 1.94
C TRP A 48 -3.66 19.76 1.77
N LEU A 49 -3.05 20.89 2.10
CA LEU A 49 -3.60 22.19 1.75
C LEU A 49 -3.19 22.50 0.30
N GLU A 50 -4.16 22.49 -0.60
CA GLU A 50 -3.96 22.65 -2.04
C GLU A 50 -4.81 23.80 -2.58
N GLU A 51 -4.45 24.30 -3.77
CA GLU A 51 -5.24 25.31 -4.46
C GLU A 51 -5.87 24.72 -5.72
N HIS A 52 -7.20 24.81 -5.81
CA HIS A 52 -7.98 24.33 -6.96
C HIS A 52 -9.05 25.37 -7.30
N GLY A 53 -9.16 25.74 -8.58
CA GLY A 53 -10.10 26.78 -9.03
C GLY A 53 -9.98 28.11 -8.28
N GLY A 54 -8.76 28.52 -7.91
CA GLY A 54 -8.49 29.76 -7.16
C GLY A 54 -8.91 29.73 -5.69
N ARG A 55 -9.18 28.54 -5.13
CA ARG A 55 -9.59 28.35 -3.73
C ARG A 55 -8.61 27.43 -3.02
N LYS A 56 -8.22 27.80 -1.79
CA LYS A 56 -7.46 26.93 -0.89
C LYS A 56 -8.38 25.92 -0.22
N LEU A 57 -8.05 24.65 -0.36
CA LEU A 57 -8.82 23.51 0.13
C LEU A 57 -7.91 22.54 0.89
N TRP A 58 -8.43 21.95 1.97
CA TRP A 58 -7.84 20.73 2.52
C TRP A 58 -8.34 19.54 1.72
N VAL A 59 -7.49 19.00 0.84
CA VAL A 59 -7.81 17.84 0.02
C VAL A 59 -7.42 16.58 0.77
N VAL A 60 -8.43 15.83 1.23
CA VAL A 60 -8.27 14.56 1.94
C VAL A 60 -8.34 13.42 0.94
N ARG A 61 -7.29 12.60 0.86
CA ARG A 61 -7.27 11.39 0.04
C ARG A 61 -7.22 10.16 0.92
N LYS A 62 -8.10 9.20 0.65
CA LYS A 62 -8.14 7.88 1.29
C LYS A 62 -8.22 6.80 0.21
N GLY A 63 -7.16 6.04 0.04
CA GLY A 63 -6.99 5.16 -1.10
C GLY A 63 -6.78 5.90 -2.43
N ALA A 64 -6.21 7.10 -2.39
CA ALA A 64 -5.88 7.87 -3.59
C ALA A 64 -4.63 8.72 -3.35
N THR A 65 -3.88 9.04 -4.39
CA THR A 65 -2.65 9.82 -4.31
C THR A 65 -2.73 11.05 -5.21
N PRO A 66 -2.03 12.15 -4.88
CA PRO A 66 -1.89 13.26 -5.81
C PRO A 66 -1.21 12.80 -7.11
N ALA A 67 -1.59 13.40 -8.22
CA ALA A 67 -1.14 13.14 -9.58
C ALA A 67 -1.19 14.43 -10.41
N PHE A 68 -0.62 15.50 -9.86
CA PHE A 68 -0.44 16.75 -10.61
C PHE A 68 0.45 16.52 -11.85
N PRO A 69 0.33 17.35 -12.91
CA PRO A 69 1.16 17.21 -14.11
C PRO A 69 2.66 17.15 -13.77
N GLY A 70 3.36 16.11 -14.24
CA GLY A 70 4.77 15.84 -13.97
C GLY A 70 5.06 15.17 -12.62
N GLN A 71 4.07 14.98 -11.76
CA GLN A 71 4.26 14.31 -10.48
C GLN A 71 4.27 12.79 -10.66
N LYS A 72 5.39 12.16 -10.29
CA LYS A 72 5.47 10.69 -10.25
C LYS A 72 4.74 10.11 -9.04
N GLY A 73 4.17 8.93 -9.24
CA GLY A 73 3.57 8.12 -8.19
C GLY A 73 3.65 6.63 -8.52
N PHE A 74 3.49 5.80 -7.51
CA PHE A 74 3.41 4.35 -7.62
C PHE A 74 1.98 3.81 -7.41
N VAL A 75 1.58 2.82 -8.20
CA VAL A 75 0.34 2.03 -8.01
C VAL A 75 0.69 0.56 -7.88
N GLY A 76 0.38 0.01 -6.69
CA GLY A 76 0.63 -1.38 -6.38
C GLY A 76 -0.46 -2.31 -6.91
N GLY A 77 -0.05 -3.36 -7.61
CA GLY A 77 -0.90 -4.52 -7.94
C GLY A 77 -1.19 -5.39 -6.72
N SER A 78 -1.89 -6.51 -6.92
CA SER A 78 -1.93 -7.58 -5.91
C SER A 78 -0.56 -8.27 -5.80
N MET A 79 -0.39 -9.14 -4.81
CA MET A 79 0.83 -9.94 -4.69
C MET A 79 0.99 -10.83 -5.93
N GLY A 80 2.05 -10.61 -6.70
CA GLY A 80 2.32 -11.32 -7.96
C GLY A 80 1.85 -10.59 -9.21
N ASP A 81 0.98 -9.57 -9.08
CA ASP A 81 0.53 -8.77 -10.21
C ASP A 81 1.52 -7.64 -10.54
N VAL A 82 1.41 -7.13 -11.77
CA VAL A 82 2.17 -5.96 -12.22
C VAL A 82 1.83 -4.74 -11.36
N SER A 83 2.87 -4.03 -10.92
CA SER A 83 2.76 -2.70 -10.33
C SER A 83 3.38 -1.67 -11.28
N VAL A 84 2.92 -0.42 -11.23
CA VAL A 84 3.35 0.61 -12.17
C VAL A 84 3.84 1.87 -11.45
N ILE A 85 4.87 2.50 -12.02
CA ILE A 85 5.19 3.90 -11.77
C ILE A 85 4.44 4.70 -12.84
N LEU A 86 3.73 5.73 -12.41
CA LEU A 86 2.97 6.62 -13.26
C LEU A 86 3.41 8.06 -13.04
N GLU A 87 3.10 8.92 -14.01
CA GLU A 87 3.33 10.35 -13.94
C GLU A 87 1.99 11.04 -14.21
N GLY A 88 1.64 12.01 -13.36
CA GLY A 88 0.46 12.82 -13.58
C GLY A 88 0.59 13.62 -14.87
N VAL A 89 -0.52 13.79 -15.57
CA VAL A 89 -0.58 14.54 -16.82
C VAL A 89 -1.64 15.62 -16.71
N GLU A 90 -1.49 16.67 -17.51
CA GLU A 90 -2.57 17.64 -17.65
C GLU A 90 -3.74 17.00 -18.39
N HIS A 91 -4.96 17.17 -17.87
CA HIS A 91 -6.15 16.60 -18.48
C HIS A 91 -7.41 17.41 -18.13
N ALA A 92 -8.41 17.36 -19.01
CA ALA A 92 -9.62 18.17 -18.89
C ALA A 92 -10.38 18.02 -17.55
N LEU A 93 -10.27 16.85 -16.91
CA LEU A 93 -10.92 16.56 -15.63
C LEU A 93 -10.00 16.81 -14.42
N GLY A 94 -8.78 17.31 -14.60
CA GLY A 94 -7.77 17.39 -13.53
C GLY A 94 -8.24 18.23 -12.35
N ASN A 95 -8.84 19.39 -12.62
CA ASN A 95 -9.40 20.23 -11.57
C ASN A 95 -10.63 19.59 -10.89
N GLU A 96 -11.43 18.80 -11.61
CA GLU A 96 -12.60 18.10 -11.06
C GLU A 96 -12.21 16.90 -10.18
N THR A 97 -11.12 16.23 -10.52
CA THR A 97 -10.56 15.11 -9.75
C THR A 97 -9.55 15.57 -8.69
N LEU A 98 -9.35 16.89 -8.54
CA LEU A 98 -8.35 17.48 -7.66
C LEU A 98 -6.96 16.88 -7.91
N TYR A 99 -6.64 16.63 -9.19
CA TYR A 99 -5.44 15.97 -9.68
C TYR A 99 -5.09 14.74 -8.84
N SER A 100 -6.04 13.82 -8.71
CA SER A 100 -5.88 12.60 -7.90
C SER A 100 -5.93 11.35 -8.77
N THR A 101 -5.22 10.30 -8.35
CA THR A 101 -5.25 8.98 -8.98
C THR A 101 -5.40 7.86 -7.95
N VAL A 102 -5.72 6.66 -8.43
CA VAL A 102 -5.82 5.44 -7.62
C VAL A 102 -4.46 5.08 -6.99
N HIS A 103 -4.47 4.37 -5.86
CA HIS A 103 -3.22 3.97 -5.19
C HIS A 103 -2.85 2.49 -5.38
N GLY A 104 -3.81 1.66 -5.79
CA GLY A 104 -3.63 0.22 -5.95
C GLY A 104 -4.82 -0.43 -6.62
N ALA A 105 -4.70 -1.74 -6.89
CA ALA A 105 -5.70 -2.55 -7.60
C ALA A 105 -7.09 -2.64 -6.91
N GLY A 106 -7.20 -2.17 -5.66
CA GLY A 106 -8.40 -2.32 -4.86
C GLY A 106 -8.61 -3.76 -4.36
N ARG A 107 -9.75 -4.02 -3.75
CA ARG A 107 -10.14 -5.36 -3.28
C ARG A 107 -11.53 -5.67 -3.79
N VAL A 108 -11.68 -6.81 -4.46
CA VAL A 108 -13.01 -7.33 -4.86
C VAL A 108 -13.73 -8.05 -3.72
N MET A 109 -12.99 -8.46 -2.68
CA MET A 109 -13.55 -9.19 -1.54
C MET A 109 -12.86 -8.87 -0.20
N GLY A 110 -13.58 -9.17 0.88
CA GLY A 110 -13.10 -8.95 2.25
C GLY A 110 -11.88 -9.82 2.60
N ARG A 111 -11.05 -9.37 3.55
CA ARG A 111 -9.88 -10.17 4.01
C ARG A 111 -10.29 -11.50 4.62
N MET A 112 -11.39 -11.51 5.36
CA MET A 112 -11.92 -12.71 6.02
C MET A 112 -12.54 -13.70 5.02
N GLU A 113 -13.01 -13.19 3.89
CA GLU A 113 -13.49 -14.01 2.79
C GLU A 113 -12.34 -14.65 2.03
N ALA A 114 -11.33 -13.86 1.68
CA ALA A 114 -10.11 -14.37 1.05
C ALA A 114 -9.34 -15.38 1.91
N LYS A 115 -9.31 -15.17 3.24
CA LYS A 115 -8.64 -16.07 4.17
C LYS A 115 -9.38 -17.40 4.36
N GLY A 116 -10.70 -17.41 4.17
CA GLY A 116 -11.55 -18.52 4.61
C GLY A 116 -11.70 -18.59 6.14
N LYS A 117 -12.20 -19.72 6.64
CA LYS A 117 -12.46 -19.96 8.07
C LYS A 117 -11.80 -21.26 8.49
N TYR A 118 -11.09 -21.21 9.62
CA TYR A 118 -10.46 -22.37 10.26
C TYR A 118 -10.99 -22.51 11.68
N ASN A 119 -11.14 -23.74 12.16
CA ASN A 119 -11.53 -24.01 13.55
C ASN A 119 -10.29 -23.98 14.48
N LYS A 120 -10.51 -24.25 15.77
CA LYS A 120 -9.44 -24.21 16.79
C LYS A 120 -8.40 -25.32 16.62
N THR A 121 -8.74 -26.43 15.96
CA THR A 121 -7.81 -27.52 15.62
C THR A 121 -7.02 -27.23 14.33
N GLY A 122 -7.37 -26.16 13.60
CA GLY A 122 -6.70 -25.72 12.39
C GLY A 122 -7.23 -26.36 11.11
N GLU A 123 -8.38 -27.02 11.17
CA GLU A 123 -9.07 -27.59 10.01
C GLU A 123 -9.84 -26.49 9.28
N CYS A 124 -9.83 -26.57 7.95
CA CYS A 124 -10.53 -25.62 7.09
C CYS A 124 -12.04 -25.88 7.14
N VAL A 125 -12.80 -24.93 7.70
CA VAL A 125 -14.27 -24.96 7.79
C VAL A 125 -14.90 -24.33 6.54
N ARG A 126 -14.21 -23.37 5.94
CA ARG A 126 -14.58 -22.74 4.67
C ARG A 126 -13.31 -22.32 3.96
N ALA A 127 -13.10 -22.80 2.74
CA ALA A 127 -11.97 -22.35 1.92
C ALA A 127 -12.07 -20.84 1.67
N GLY A 128 -10.91 -20.20 1.55
CA GLY A 128 -10.84 -18.83 1.07
C GLY A 128 -11.30 -18.76 -0.38
N GLN A 129 -11.90 -17.63 -0.78
CA GLN A 129 -12.19 -17.34 -2.18
C GLN A 129 -11.08 -16.44 -2.73
N GLY A 130 -10.64 -16.65 -3.97
CA GLY A 130 -9.61 -15.82 -4.59
C GLY A 130 -9.12 -16.40 -5.90
N HIS A 131 -8.87 -15.54 -6.88
CA HIS A 131 -8.16 -15.92 -8.08
C HIS A 131 -6.71 -16.23 -7.69
N ALA A 132 -6.33 -17.51 -7.79
CA ALA A 132 -4.95 -17.82 -8.12
C ALA A 132 -4.75 -17.26 -9.53
N GLY A 133 -3.99 -16.18 -9.67
CA GLY A 133 -3.40 -15.86 -10.97
C GLY A 133 -2.66 -17.09 -11.46
N ASP A 134 -2.74 -17.34 -12.76
CA ASP A 134 -2.15 -18.49 -13.44
C ASP A 134 -0.65 -18.64 -13.08
N ASP A 135 -0.36 -19.46 -12.08
CA ASP A 135 0.94 -20.08 -11.90
C ASP A 135 0.79 -21.36 -11.09
N ALA A 136 0.89 -22.48 -11.81
CA ALA A 136 1.12 -23.77 -11.25
C ALA A 136 2.46 -23.77 -10.50
N GLY A 137 2.43 -23.79 -9.16
CA GLY A 137 3.60 -24.18 -8.37
C GLY A 137 3.80 -23.47 -7.05
N MET A 138 3.02 -23.80 -6.03
CA MET A 138 3.50 -23.77 -4.64
C MET A 138 2.65 -24.68 -3.74
N GLY A 139 2.68 -25.96 -4.07
CA GLY A 139 2.37 -27.01 -3.10
C GLY A 139 3.53 -27.16 -2.11
N HIS A 140 3.54 -26.36 -1.04
CA HIS A 140 4.21 -26.78 0.19
C HIS A 140 3.22 -26.73 1.33
N ALA A 141 2.59 -27.89 1.55
CA ALA A 141 1.95 -28.25 2.79
C ALA A 141 2.89 -27.89 3.96
N ARG A 142 2.37 -27.11 4.91
CA ARG A 142 3.01 -26.94 6.22
C ARG A 142 2.91 -28.27 6.96
N GLU A 143 3.94 -29.11 6.85
CA GLU A 143 4.15 -30.18 7.81
C GLU A 143 4.45 -29.56 9.18
N ARG A 144 3.51 -29.76 10.11
CA ARG A 144 3.70 -29.42 11.52
C ARG A 144 4.45 -30.56 12.20
N GLY A 145 5.58 -30.23 12.83
CA GLY A 145 5.97 -30.85 14.10
C GLY A 145 7.21 -31.74 14.09
N THR A 146 8.38 -31.13 14.26
CA THR A 146 9.49 -31.77 14.99
C THR A 146 9.34 -31.46 16.48
N PRO A 147 9.30 -32.45 17.39
CA PRO A 147 9.27 -32.20 18.83
C PRO A 147 10.62 -31.62 19.26
N ARG A 148 10.62 -30.40 19.80
CA ARG A 148 11.79 -29.88 20.51
C ARG A 148 11.87 -30.57 21.88
N SER A 149 12.74 -31.57 22.02
CA SER A 149 13.23 -31.98 23.33
C SER A 149 14.12 -30.85 23.87
N ARG A 150 13.77 -30.32 25.05
CA ARG A 150 14.69 -29.48 25.83
C ARG A 150 15.57 -30.41 26.68
N PRO A 151 16.91 -30.30 26.64
CA PRO A 151 17.73 -30.91 27.67
C PRO A 151 17.59 -30.12 28.99
N ARG A 152 17.55 -30.87 30.10
CA ARG A 152 17.84 -30.35 31.43
C ARG A 152 19.35 -30.27 31.62
#